data_AF-A0A5S4VHC1-F1
#
_entry.id   AF-A0A5S4VHC1-F1
#
_cell.length_a   1.000
_cell.length_b   1.000
_cell.length_c   1.000
_cell.angle_alpha   90.00
_cell.angle_beta   90.00
_cell.angle_gamma   90.00
#
_symmetry.space_group_name_H-M   'P 1'
#
loop_
_entity.id
_entity.type
_entity.pdbx_description
1 polymer ?
#
loop_
_entity_poly.entity_id
_entity_poly.type
_entity_poly.pdbx_seq_one_letter_code
_entity_poly.pdbx_strand_id
1 'polypeptide(L)'
;MLRQYENSIDDKRQFTALVKDIFPEEAKNINLILMAYNMGIAQDIQKANLLNNTFAFRYVKQLMDDYGISRVNADWIVSVWCSCYGNKVLGKACDISVQKQGGGPAIKDNKSYSGKSYGDLFVYEKSRRGNGLAVTGFRGDKNKTIIFQNRSGNENVIEIADNSFSKSSIEEAILTEGFKYIGLNTFSDCEKLHQVVLPVSVEEIENSAFENCNSLKSISLPVLLKTIGDAAFKGTGLRTLDIPKSVFWIGDDLLAECQSLEHIKIPDNIARITDRMFMNCSRLKKVELHEKLNSIGERAFFGCSNLDFIIIPDSVQQIGQDAFTGTDDMFIVQCSFGSFAEQYCRKNKIKYQLV
;
A
#
# COMPACT_ATOMS: atom_id res chain seq x y z
N MET A 1 6.30 -9.61 34.28
CA MET A 1 5.22 -9.11 33.42
C MET A 1 5.22 -9.76 32.04
N LEU A 2 6.31 -9.77 31.28
CA LEU A 2 6.29 -10.25 29.88
C LEU A 2 6.14 -11.77 29.65
N ARG A 3 6.46 -12.64 30.64
CA ARG A 3 6.32 -14.11 30.51
C ARG A 3 4.87 -14.61 30.37
N GLN A 4 3.88 -13.79 30.71
CA GLN A 4 2.47 -14.16 30.54
C GLN A 4 2.04 -14.26 29.07
N TYR A 5 2.89 -13.82 28.14
CA TYR A 5 2.61 -13.74 26.71
C TYR A 5 3.35 -14.78 25.87
N GLU A 6 3.94 -15.82 26.48
CA GLU A 6 4.61 -16.91 25.74
C GLU A 6 3.70 -17.55 24.68
N ASN A 7 2.39 -17.57 24.94
CA ASN A 7 1.37 -18.17 24.06
C ASN A 7 0.62 -17.14 23.17
N SER A 8 1.00 -15.87 23.20
CA SER A 8 0.25 -14.78 22.53
C SER A 8 0.62 -14.57 21.06
N ILE A 9 1.45 -15.45 20.49
CA ILE A 9 1.89 -15.38 19.09
C ILE A 9 0.78 -15.82 18.13
N ASP A 10 -0.06 -16.78 18.48
CA ASP A 10 -1.00 -17.37 17.51
C ASP A 10 -2.26 -16.51 17.26
N ASP A 11 -2.46 -15.44 18.05
CA ASP A 11 -3.57 -14.49 17.92
C ASP A 11 -3.06 -13.09 17.55
N LYS A 12 -3.37 -12.65 16.33
CA LYS A 12 -2.97 -11.34 15.79
C LYS A 12 -3.34 -10.16 16.69
N ARG A 13 -4.44 -10.21 17.44
CA ARG A 13 -4.85 -9.12 18.34
C ARG A 13 -3.99 -9.12 19.61
N GLN A 14 -3.76 -10.28 20.21
CA GLN A 14 -2.88 -10.41 21.37
C GLN A 14 -1.44 -10.07 21.00
N PHE A 15 -1.01 -10.48 19.82
CA PHE A 15 0.29 -10.17 19.27
C PHE A 15 0.48 -8.66 19.01
N THR A 16 -0.53 -7.98 18.47
CA THR A 16 -0.49 -6.52 18.30
C THR A 16 -0.41 -5.80 19.65
N ALA A 17 -1.10 -6.31 20.67
CA ALA A 17 -1.00 -5.79 22.04
C ALA A 17 0.40 -6.04 22.64
N LEU A 18 0.96 -7.23 22.44
CA LEU A 18 2.31 -7.59 22.85
C LEU A 18 3.36 -6.66 22.24
N VAL A 19 3.25 -6.36 20.94
CA VAL A 19 4.17 -5.42 20.27
C VAL A 19 4.06 -4.02 20.86
N LYS A 20 2.84 -3.55 21.18
CA LYS A 20 2.66 -2.24 21.84
C LYS A 20 3.21 -2.21 23.27
N ASP A 21 3.10 -3.31 24.01
CA ASP A 21 3.61 -3.43 25.38
C ASP A 21 5.14 -3.55 25.44
N ILE A 22 5.74 -4.31 24.50
CA ILE A 22 7.20 -4.53 24.46
C ILE A 22 7.94 -3.33 23.85
N PHE A 23 7.31 -2.63 22.90
CA PHE A 23 7.90 -1.53 22.13
C PHE A 23 7.04 -0.26 22.19
N PRO A 24 6.82 0.31 23.39
CA PRO A 24 5.88 1.41 23.56
C PRO A 24 6.32 2.70 22.86
N GLU A 25 7.62 2.95 22.74
CA GLU A 25 8.14 4.14 22.02
C GLU A 25 8.18 3.93 20.50
N GLU A 26 8.30 2.68 20.06
CA GLU A 26 8.41 2.27 18.67
C GLU A 26 7.08 1.78 18.08
N ALA A 27 5.97 1.91 18.82
CA ALA A 27 4.62 1.51 18.43
C ALA A 27 4.11 2.20 17.14
N LYS A 28 4.77 3.27 16.69
CA LYS A 28 4.51 3.91 15.38
C LYS A 28 4.99 3.04 14.20
N ASN A 29 5.94 2.14 14.43
CA ASN A 29 6.49 1.20 13.45
C ASN A 29 5.84 -0.19 13.54
N ILE A 30 4.66 -0.28 14.16
CA ILE A 30 3.98 -1.56 14.43
C ILE A 30 3.76 -2.41 13.18
N ASN A 31 3.57 -1.77 12.03
CA ASN A 31 3.38 -2.46 10.75
C ASN A 31 4.66 -3.18 10.28
N LEU A 32 5.84 -2.57 10.48
CA LEU A 32 7.14 -3.20 10.17
C LEU A 32 7.43 -4.38 11.11
N ILE A 33 7.03 -4.24 12.37
CA ILE A 33 7.18 -5.29 13.38
C ILE A 33 6.19 -6.45 13.13
N LEU A 34 4.94 -6.15 12.73
CA LEU A 34 3.92 -7.11 12.31
C LEU A 34 4.26 -7.80 10.98
N MET A 35 4.97 -7.11 10.10
CA MET A 35 5.45 -7.67 8.84
C MET A 35 6.49 -8.77 9.10
N ALA A 36 7.46 -8.53 9.98
CA ALA A 36 8.43 -9.54 10.39
C ALA A 36 7.76 -10.74 11.11
N TYR A 37 6.65 -10.52 11.81
CA TYR A 37 5.83 -11.60 12.36
C TYR A 37 5.19 -12.49 11.28
N ASN A 38 4.61 -11.88 10.24
CA ASN A 38 4.05 -12.64 9.12
C ASN A 38 5.11 -13.45 8.35
N MET A 39 6.40 -13.13 8.53
CA MET A 39 7.54 -13.85 7.96
C MET A 39 8.00 -15.05 8.79
N GLY A 40 7.37 -15.33 9.94
CA GLY A 40 7.74 -16.47 10.77
C GLY A 40 8.92 -16.24 11.72
N ILE A 41 9.47 -15.01 11.82
CA ILE A 41 10.66 -14.73 12.64
C ILE A 41 10.43 -15.09 14.11
N ALA A 42 9.22 -14.86 14.62
CA ALA A 42 8.88 -15.06 16.01
C ALA A 42 8.78 -16.56 16.36
N GLN A 43 8.20 -17.36 15.46
CA GLN A 43 8.12 -18.81 15.56
C GLN A 43 9.50 -19.46 15.47
N ASP A 44 10.39 -18.91 14.63
CA ASP A 44 11.75 -19.42 14.49
C ASP A 44 12.64 -19.00 15.68
N ILE A 45 12.41 -17.84 16.29
CA ILE A 45 13.03 -17.44 17.56
C ILE A 45 12.65 -18.42 18.69
N GLN A 46 11.39 -18.86 18.77
CA GLN A 46 10.95 -19.84 19.79
C GLN A 46 11.73 -21.17 19.66
N LYS A 47 11.90 -21.63 18.42
CA LYS A 47 12.58 -22.90 18.10
C LYS A 47 14.11 -22.80 18.20
N ALA A 48 14.69 -21.61 18.05
CA ALA A 48 16.13 -21.42 18.08
C ALA A 48 16.70 -21.63 19.49
N ASN A 49 17.85 -22.33 19.59
CA ASN A 49 18.56 -22.52 20.86
C ASN A 49 19.41 -21.30 21.25
N LEU A 50 19.90 -20.54 20.27
CA LEU A 50 20.75 -19.36 20.45
C LEU A 50 20.45 -18.36 19.32
N LEU A 51 20.32 -17.08 19.67
CA LEU A 51 20.14 -15.99 18.70
C LEU A 51 21.48 -15.29 18.47
N ASN A 52 22.13 -15.58 17.34
CA ASN A 52 23.43 -15.03 16.98
C ASN A 52 23.39 -14.22 15.68
N ASN A 53 24.51 -13.59 15.31
CA ASN A 53 24.64 -12.84 14.07
C ASN A 53 24.22 -13.63 12.81
N THR A 54 24.41 -14.95 12.79
CA THR A 54 24.01 -15.81 11.66
C THR A 54 22.48 -15.93 11.55
N PHE A 55 21.79 -16.11 12.68
CA PHE A 55 20.33 -16.09 12.74
C PHE A 55 19.80 -14.73 12.27
N ALA A 56 20.35 -13.65 12.81
CA ALA A 56 19.93 -12.29 12.46
C ALA A 56 20.13 -12.00 10.97
N PHE A 57 21.32 -12.30 10.44
CA PHE A 57 21.67 -12.05 9.04
C PHE A 57 20.72 -12.76 8.06
N ARG A 58 20.23 -13.97 8.39
CA ARG A 58 19.24 -14.67 7.57
C ARG A 58 17.97 -13.84 7.37
N TYR A 59 17.37 -13.34 8.45
CA TYR A 59 16.13 -12.56 8.36
C TYR A 59 16.37 -11.14 7.87
N VAL A 60 17.52 -10.55 8.16
CA VAL A 60 17.90 -9.25 7.59
C VAL A 60 17.97 -9.38 6.07
N LYS A 61 18.69 -10.39 5.59
CA LYS A 61 18.78 -10.71 4.18
C LYS A 61 17.41 -11.04 3.59
N GLN A 62 16.58 -11.80 4.29
CA GLN A 62 15.23 -12.12 3.81
C GLN A 62 14.29 -10.89 3.77
N LEU A 63 14.35 -9.99 4.74
CA LEU A 63 13.64 -8.72 4.73
C LEU A 63 14.12 -7.81 3.59
N MET A 64 15.41 -7.87 3.27
CA MET A 64 16.00 -7.16 2.13
C MET A 64 15.64 -7.81 0.79
N ASP A 65 15.65 -9.14 0.70
CA ASP A 65 15.52 -9.89 -0.55
C ASP A 65 14.05 -10.13 -0.92
N ASP A 66 13.19 -10.48 0.03
CA ASP A 66 11.78 -10.81 -0.21
C ASP A 66 10.86 -9.58 -0.07
N TYR A 67 11.34 -8.53 0.61
CA TYR A 67 10.55 -7.36 0.94
C TYR A 67 11.25 -6.03 0.67
N GLY A 68 12.49 -6.07 0.19
CA GLY A 68 13.22 -4.89 -0.25
C GLY A 68 13.53 -3.85 0.82
N ILE A 69 13.36 -4.22 2.10
CA ILE A 69 13.58 -3.34 3.25
C ILE A 69 15.06 -2.94 3.29
N SER A 70 15.35 -1.67 3.57
CA SER A 70 16.75 -1.23 3.67
C SER A 70 17.49 -2.02 4.73
N ARG A 71 18.78 -2.32 4.49
CA ARG A 71 19.59 -3.09 5.44
C ARG A 71 19.54 -2.55 6.87
N VAL A 72 19.53 -1.22 7.03
CA VAL A 72 19.44 -0.55 8.35
C VAL A 72 18.11 -0.85 9.04
N ASN A 73 16.99 -0.80 8.31
CA ASN A 73 15.67 -1.10 8.86
C ASN A 73 15.49 -2.60 9.10
N ALA A 74 16.01 -3.45 8.21
CA ALA A 74 16.01 -4.90 8.38
C ALA A 74 16.85 -5.31 9.60
N ASP A 75 18.07 -4.77 9.74
CA ASP A 75 18.94 -4.96 10.90
C ASP A 75 18.25 -4.49 12.18
N TRP A 76 17.60 -3.33 12.15
CA TRP A 76 16.86 -2.80 13.30
C TRP A 76 15.68 -3.71 13.68
N ILE A 77 14.81 -4.08 12.74
CA ILE A 77 13.65 -4.97 12.95
C ILE A 77 14.11 -6.29 13.57
N VAL A 78 15.13 -6.92 13.00
CA VAL A 78 15.63 -8.22 13.47
C VAL A 78 16.30 -8.11 14.83
N SER A 79 17.02 -7.03 15.09
CA SER A 79 17.66 -6.76 16.39
C SER A 79 16.63 -6.53 17.51
N VAL A 80 15.55 -5.81 17.20
CA VAL A 80 14.41 -5.55 18.07
C VAL A 80 13.71 -6.87 18.43
N TRP A 81 13.44 -7.72 17.45
CA TRP A 81 12.88 -9.06 17.65
C TRP A 81 13.76 -9.95 18.51
N CYS A 82 15.05 -10.06 18.21
CA CYS A 82 15.95 -10.95 18.95
C CYS A 82 16.18 -10.46 20.39
N SER A 83 16.36 -9.15 20.59
CA SER A 83 16.71 -8.58 21.90
C SER A 83 15.51 -8.48 22.84
N CYS A 84 14.33 -8.11 22.33
CA CYS A 84 13.18 -7.92 23.20
C CYS A 84 12.29 -9.16 23.25
N TYR A 85 11.93 -9.77 22.13
CA TYR A 85 11.13 -11.00 22.16
C TYR A 85 11.97 -12.21 22.57
N GLY A 86 13.10 -12.44 21.90
CA GLY A 86 13.98 -13.58 22.19
C GLY A 86 14.54 -13.57 23.62
N ASN A 87 15.26 -12.51 23.99
CA ASN A 87 15.92 -12.45 25.30
C ASN A 87 14.96 -12.08 26.43
N LYS A 88 14.22 -10.95 26.33
CA LYS A 88 13.41 -10.47 27.48
C LYS A 88 12.10 -11.24 27.70
N VAL A 89 11.45 -11.75 26.64
CA VAL A 89 10.20 -12.54 26.79
C VAL A 89 10.52 -14.01 27.02
N LEU A 90 11.32 -14.62 26.14
CA LEU A 90 11.58 -16.07 26.17
C LEU A 90 12.84 -16.49 26.95
N GLY A 91 13.65 -15.53 27.44
CA GLY A 91 14.86 -15.84 28.21
C GLY A 91 15.99 -16.47 27.37
N LYS A 92 15.97 -16.33 26.04
CA LYS A 92 16.99 -16.92 25.15
C LYS A 92 18.29 -16.12 25.20
N ALA A 93 19.42 -16.82 25.15
CA ALA A 93 20.72 -16.17 24.96
C ALA A 93 20.78 -15.47 23.59
N CYS A 94 21.21 -14.20 23.59
CA CYS A 94 21.24 -13.34 22.41
C CYS A 94 22.61 -12.67 22.29
N ASP A 95 23.35 -12.96 21.21
CA ASP A 95 24.71 -12.48 20.93
C ASP A 95 24.79 -11.91 19.50
N ILE A 96 24.30 -10.68 19.35
CA ILE A 96 24.23 -9.97 18.07
C ILE A 96 25.04 -8.68 18.19
N SER A 97 26.05 -8.50 17.33
CA SER A 97 26.96 -7.34 17.34
C SER A 97 26.61 -6.40 16.19
N VAL A 98 26.16 -5.17 16.50
CA VAL A 98 25.78 -4.15 15.50
C VAL A 98 27.02 -3.67 14.74
N GLN A 99 27.19 -4.03 13.47
CA GLN A 99 28.31 -3.59 12.63
C GLN A 99 28.00 -2.25 11.93
N LYS A 100 28.80 -1.21 12.22
CA LYS A 100 28.80 0.07 11.47
C LYS A 100 29.33 -0.16 10.05
N GLN A 101 28.60 0.27 9.01
CA GLN A 101 29.02 0.12 7.61
C GLN A 101 29.56 1.43 7.01
N GLY A 102 30.75 1.32 6.41
CA GLY A 102 31.44 2.36 5.66
C GLY A 102 30.99 2.48 4.20
N GLY A 103 31.35 3.62 3.60
CA GLY A 103 30.98 4.01 2.24
C GLY A 103 31.71 3.24 1.14
N GLY A 104 30.99 2.97 0.05
CA GLY A 104 31.49 2.41 -1.21
C GLY A 104 31.23 3.36 -2.39
N PRO A 105 31.99 3.23 -3.49
CA PRO A 105 32.27 4.35 -4.41
C PRO A 105 31.25 4.52 -5.54
N ALA A 106 31.15 5.77 -6.02
CA ALA A 106 30.26 6.23 -7.08
C ALA A 106 30.71 5.78 -8.48
N ILE A 107 29.75 5.35 -9.31
CA ILE A 107 29.93 5.05 -10.74
C ILE A 107 29.50 6.29 -11.54
N LYS A 108 30.39 6.78 -12.42
CA LYS A 108 30.10 7.89 -13.34
C LYS A 108 29.43 7.37 -14.60
N ASP A 109 28.32 7.98 -15.02
CA ASP A 109 27.96 7.94 -16.44
C ASP A 109 27.19 9.17 -16.93
N ASN A 110 27.46 9.52 -18.19
CA ASN A 110 27.14 10.79 -18.85
C ASN A 110 25.76 10.74 -19.55
N LYS A 111 24.71 11.21 -18.88
CA LYS A 111 23.49 11.71 -19.54
C LYS A 111 22.99 12.99 -18.85
N SER A 112 22.60 13.97 -19.67
CA SER A 112 22.08 15.26 -19.25
C SER A 112 20.72 15.09 -18.59
N TYR A 113 20.65 15.37 -17.30
CA TYR A 113 19.42 15.51 -16.52
C TYR A 113 19.47 16.89 -15.84
N SER A 114 18.35 17.61 -15.77
CA SER A 114 18.25 18.95 -15.17
C SER A 114 18.51 18.98 -13.65
N GLY A 115 18.46 17.82 -12.99
CA GLY A 115 18.68 17.66 -11.56
C GLY A 115 20.14 17.45 -11.16
N LYS A 116 20.46 17.78 -9.92
CA LYS A 116 21.78 17.52 -9.34
C LYS A 116 21.93 16.01 -9.08
N SER A 117 23.03 15.44 -9.55
CA SER A 117 23.43 14.06 -9.22
C SER A 117 24.37 14.10 -8.03
N TYR A 118 23.98 13.43 -6.96
CA TYR A 118 24.68 13.45 -5.68
C TYR A 118 25.38 12.12 -5.42
N GLY A 119 26.32 11.68 -6.26
CA GLY A 119 27.12 10.45 -6.01
C GLY A 119 26.36 9.11 -5.97
N ASP A 120 25.04 9.16 -5.84
CA ASP A 120 24.09 8.06 -5.79
C ASP A 120 23.49 7.82 -7.18
N LEU A 121 22.89 6.64 -7.39
CA LEU A 121 22.21 6.28 -8.64
C LEU A 121 20.98 7.16 -8.95
N PHE A 122 20.57 8.03 -8.03
CA PHE A 122 19.38 8.86 -8.17
C PHE A 122 19.70 10.30 -8.60
N VAL A 123 18.74 10.90 -9.29
CA VAL A 123 18.73 12.32 -9.65
C VAL A 123 17.66 13.00 -8.81
N TYR A 124 18.01 14.18 -8.29
CA TYR A 124 17.15 14.91 -7.36
C TYR A 124 16.92 16.36 -7.80
N GLU A 125 15.75 16.88 -7.48
CA GLU A 125 15.39 18.30 -7.55
C GLU A 125 14.73 18.74 -6.22
N LYS A 126 14.50 20.04 -6.04
CA LYS A 126 13.76 20.51 -4.85
C LYS A 126 12.31 20.07 -4.94
N SER A 127 11.79 19.51 -3.84
CA SER A 127 10.37 19.15 -3.76
C SER A 127 9.50 20.39 -3.91
N ARG A 128 8.42 20.27 -4.67
CA ARG A 128 7.40 21.32 -4.81
C ARG A 128 6.45 21.39 -3.61
N ARG A 129 6.49 20.39 -2.71
CA ARG A 129 5.52 20.19 -1.63
C ARG A 129 6.09 20.41 -0.24
N GLY A 130 7.40 20.63 -0.10
CA GLY A 130 7.99 20.89 1.20
C GLY A 130 9.49 21.11 1.20
N ASN A 131 10.02 21.29 2.41
CA ASN A 131 11.46 21.42 2.64
C ASN A 131 12.14 20.05 2.51
N GLY A 132 12.49 19.68 1.29
CA GLY A 132 13.23 18.46 0.97
C GLY A 132 13.52 18.32 -0.52
N LEU A 133 14.08 17.19 -0.88
CA LEU A 133 14.35 16.78 -2.26
C LEU A 133 13.27 15.83 -2.76
N ALA A 134 13.08 15.85 -4.08
CA ALA A 134 12.25 14.90 -4.82
C ALA A 134 13.13 14.08 -5.76
N VAL A 135 12.91 12.77 -5.82
CA VAL A 135 13.59 11.87 -6.76
C VAL A 135 13.00 12.07 -8.15
N THR A 136 13.78 12.58 -9.10
CA THR A 136 13.34 12.83 -10.48
C THR A 136 13.84 11.78 -11.47
N GLY A 137 14.76 10.92 -11.07
CA GLY A 137 15.20 9.81 -11.91
C GLY A 137 16.17 8.86 -11.24
N PHE A 138 16.47 7.77 -11.95
CA PHE A 138 17.40 6.73 -11.54
C PHE A 138 18.28 6.33 -12.73
N ARG A 139 19.58 6.24 -12.51
CA ARG A 139 20.63 5.95 -13.50
C ARG A 139 21.08 4.49 -13.47
N GLY A 140 20.62 3.70 -12.51
CA GLY A 140 20.91 2.27 -12.42
C GLY A 140 20.04 1.41 -13.33
N ASP A 141 20.21 0.09 -13.24
CA ASP A 141 19.37 -0.88 -13.95
C ASP A 141 17.94 -0.84 -13.41
N LYS A 142 17.02 -0.40 -14.27
CA LYS A 142 15.60 -0.28 -13.94
C LYS A 142 14.86 -1.62 -14.05
N ASN A 143 15.49 -2.71 -14.48
CA ASN A 143 14.86 -4.04 -14.59
C ASN A 143 14.86 -4.86 -13.28
N LYS A 144 14.95 -4.20 -12.12
CA LYS A 144 15.11 -4.85 -10.81
C LYS A 144 14.42 -4.04 -9.71
N THR A 145 14.56 -4.53 -8.49
CA THR A 145 14.30 -3.83 -7.23
C THR A 145 15.06 -2.50 -7.13
N ILE A 146 14.32 -1.42 -6.85
CA ILE A 146 14.87 -0.10 -6.54
C ILE A 146 14.50 0.28 -5.11
N ILE A 147 15.51 0.53 -4.28
CA ILE A 147 15.34 1.03 -2.92
C ILE A 147 15.59 2.53 -2.90
N PHE A 148 14.50 3.29 -2.76
CA PHE A 148 14.48 4.73 -2.65
C PHE A 148 14.86 5.15 -1.22
N GLN A 149 15.98 5.87 -1.11
CA GLN A 149 16.45 6.39 0.17
C GLN A 149 15.87 7.79 0.43
N ASN A 150 15.38 8.01 1.64
CA ASN A 150 14.85 9.28 2.14
C ASN A 150 15.93 10.35 2.44
N ARG A 151 17.17 10.12 2.02
CA ARG A 151 18.31 11.01 2.27
C ARG A 151 19.20 11.07 1.03
N SER A 152 19.74 12.26 0.77
CA SER A 152 20.87 12.45 -0.13
C SER A 152 21.84 13.41 0.54
N GLY A 153 22.97 12.88 1.02
CA GLY A 153 23.83 13.59 1.96
C GLY A 153 23.07 14.04 3.20
N ASN A 154 23.09 15.35 3.50
CA ASN A 154 22.40 15.93 4.66
C ASN A 154 20.94 16.35 4.36
N GLU A 155 20.51 16.33 3.11
CA GLU A 155 19.15 16.73 2.74
C GLU A 155 18.16 15.56 2.86
N ASN A 156 16.97 15.84 3.35
CA ASN A 156 15.86 14.90 3.35
C ASN A 156 15.30 14.77 1.94
N VAL A 157 15.05 13.55 1.49
CA VAL A 157 14.28 13.23 0.30
C VAL A 157 12.88 12.83 0.77
N ILE A 158 11.88 13.56 0.32
CA ILE A 158 10.51 13.46 0.85
C ILE A 158 9.49 13.07 -0.21
N GLU A 159 9.88 13.02 -1.49
CA GLU A 159 8.98 12.86 -2.62
C GLU A 159 9.64 11.99 -3.69
N ILE A 160 8.84 11.16 -4.36
CA ILE A 160 9.18 10.69 -5.70
C ILE A 160 8.43 11.59 -6.68
N ALA A 161 9.18 12.29 -7.53
CA ALA A 161 8.63 13.35 -8.37
C ALA A 161 7.73 12.80 -9.47
N ASP A 162 6.93 13.71 -10.03
CA ASP A 162 6.03 13.43 -11.14
C ASP A 162 6.77 12.82 -12.34
N ASN A 163 6.14 11.83 -12.97
CA ASN A 163 6.59 11.15 -14.19
C ASN A 163 7.99 10.49 -14.12
N SER A 164 8.66 10.49 -12.97
CA SER A 164 10.08 10.13 -12.83
C SER A 164 10.41 8.67 -13.17
N PHE A 165 9.44 7.76 -12.99
CA PHE A 165 9.56 6.34 -13.32
C PHE A 165 8.46 5.86 -14.27
N SER A 166 7.74 6.75 -14.95
CA SER A 166 6.72 6.34 -15.91
C SER A 166 7.33 5.47 -17.03
N LYS A 167 6.64 4.39 -17.40
CA LYS A 167 7.04 3.39 -18.40
C LYS A 167 8.38 2.71 -18.07
N SER A 168 8.80 2.76 -16.80
CA SER A 168 10.00 2.09 -16.33
C SER A 168 9.76 0.59 -16.26
N SER A 169 10.80 -0.19 -16.53
CA SER A 169 10.78 -1.65 -16.39
C SER A 169 10.99 -2.14 -14.95
N ILE A 170 10.70 -1.28 -13.95
CA ILE A 170 10.91 -1.54 -12.52
C ILE A 170 10.02 -2.71 -12.07
N GLU A 171 10.61 -3.64 -11.33
CA GLU A 171 9.92 -4.84 -10.83
C GLU A 171 9.45 -4.64 -9.38
N GLU A 172 10.26 -3.95 -8.57
CA GLU A 172 9.95 -3.65 -7.17
C GLU A 172 10.40 -2.25 -6.78
N ALA A 173 9.54 -1.52 -6.06
CA ALA A 173 9.83 -0.19 -5.53
C ALA A 173 9.72 -0.18 -4.01
N ILE A 174 10.81 0.10 -3.30
CA ILE A 174 10.81 0.21 -1.83
C ILE A 174 11.23 1.60 -1.39
N LEU A 175 10.35 2.29 -0.68
CA LEU A 175 10.58 3.62 -0.15
C LEU A 175 10.91 3.53 1.34
N THR A 176 12.02 4.14 1.78
CA THR A 176 12.37 4.19 3.21
C THR A 176 11.57 5.25 3.98
N GLU A 177 11.45 5.10 5.30
CA GLU A 177 10.71 6.08 6.13
C GLU A 177 11.18 7.51 5.92
N GLY A 178 10.26 8.45 5.72
CA GLY A 178 10.52 9.87 5.45
C GLY A 178 9.95 10.37 4.13
N PHE A 179 9.68 9.48 3.17
CA PHE A 179 8.88 9.84 1.99
C PHE A 179 7.46 10.17 2.42
N LYS A 180 6.97 11.33 1.96
CA LYS A 180 5.64 11.86 2.22
C LYS A 180 4.75 11.80 0.99
N TYR A 181 5.33 11.93 -0.20
CA TYR A 181 4.60 12.19 -1.44
C TYR A 181 5.02 11.21 -2.55
N ILE A 182 4.02 10.64 -3.22
CA ILE A 182 4.20 9.95 -4.51
C ILE A 182 3.57 10.83 -5.59
N GLY A 183 4.37 11.22 -6.58
CA GLY A 183 4.01 12.17 -7.62
C GLY A 183 3.05 11.62 -8.69
N LEU A 184 2.53 12.57 -9.46
CA LEU A 184 1.69 12.34 -10.62
C LEU A 184 2.40 11.39 -11.60
N ASN A 185 1.71 10.35 -12.06
CA ASN A 185 2.22 9.37 -13.03
C ASN A 185 3.55 8.70 -12.62
N THR A 186 3.98 8.76 -11.36
CA THR A 186 5.34 8.38 -10.97
C THR A 186 5.72 6.99 -11.47
N PHE A 187 4.86 5.99 -11.30
CA PHE A 187 5.03 4.62 -11.78
C PHE A 187 4.01 4.22 -12.87
N SER A 188 3.37 5.18 -13.54
CA SER A 188 2.42 4.88 -14.62
C SER A 188 3.06 4.00 -15.70
N ASP A 189 2.34 3.00 -16.18
CA ASP A 189 2.77 2.02 -17.18
C ASP A 189 4.04 1.22 -16.80
N CYS A 190 4.33 1.08 -15.50
CA CYS A 190 5.35 0.14 -15.04
C CYS A 190 4.79 -1.29 -15.04
N GLU A 191 4.60 -1.87 -16.23
CA GLU A 191 3.89 -3.14 -16.41
C GLU A 191 4.50 -4.33 -15.65
N LYS A 192 5.82 -4.28 -15.35
CA LYS A 192 6.54 -5.30 -14.58
C LYS A 192 6.51 -5.09 -13.06
N LEU A 193 6.06 -3.93 -12.58
CA LEU A 193 6.05 -3.60 -11.16
C LEU A 193 5.06 -4.50 -10.44
N HIS A 194 5.57 -5.46 -9.67
CA HIS A 194 4.75 -6.41 -8.92
C HIS A 194 4.76 -6.17 -7.41
N GLN A 195 5.71 -5.38 -6.90
CA GLN A 195 5.81 -5.07 -5.47
C GLN A 195 6.12 -3.61 -5.23
N VAL A 196 5.35 -2.99 -4.34
CA VAL A 196 5.58 -1.63 -3.86
C VAL A 196 5.51 -1.65 -2.34
N VAL A 197 6.56 -1.16 -1.69
CA VAL A 197 6.63 -1.01 -0.23
C VAL A 197 6.64 0.47 0.11
N LEU A 198 5.51 0.93 0.64
CA LEU A 198 5.31 2.32 1.07
C LEU A 198 5.62 2.47 2.57
N PRO A 199 6.40 3.48 2.98
CA PRO A 199 6.64 3.76 4.38
C PRO A 199 5.40 4.37 5.03
N VAL A 200 5.31 4.27 6.35
CA VAL A 200 4.21 4.80 7.16
C VAL A 200 4.08 6.32 6.99
N SER A 201 5.18 7.01 6.71
CA SER A 201 5.22 8.46 6.50
C SER A 201 4.55 8.98 5.23
N VAL A 202 4.16 8.12 4.27
CA VAL A 202 3.48 8.60 3.05
C VAL A 202 2.10 9.13 3.41
N GLU A 203 1.88 10.39 3.07
CA GLU A 203 0.65 11.13 3.35
C GLU A 203 -0.23 11.26 2.09
N GLU A 204 0.35 11.17 0.89
CA GLU A 204 -0.36 11.44 -0.36
C GLU A 204 0.18 10.59 -1.53
N ILE A 205 -0.76 10.04 -2.30
CA ILE A 205 -0.53 9.38 -3.59
C ILE A 205 -1.28 10.17 -4.64
N GLU A 206 -0.58 10.76 -5.60
CA GLU A 206 -1.21 11.59 -6.64
C GLU A 206 -1.82 10.79 -7.80
N ASN A 207 -2.43 11.54 -8.73
CA ASN A 207 -3.13 11.02 -9.89
C ASN A 207 -2.24 10.06 -10.69
N SER A 208 -2.83 8.96 -11.15
CA SER A 208 -2.20 7.96 -12.02
C SER A 208 -0.85 7.42 -11.52
N ALA A 209 -0.54 7.55 -10.22
CA ALA A 209 0.77 7.20 -9.66
C ALA A 209 1.17 5.74 -9.96
N PHE A 210 0.21 4.81 -10.01
CA PHE A 210 0.40 3.40 -10.35
C PHE A 210 -0.51 2.95 -11.51
N GLU A 211 -0.94 3.87 -12.38
CA GLU A 211 -1.80 3.51 -13.53
C GLU A 211 -1.10 2.46 -14.41
N ASN A 212 -1.85 1.45 -14.89
CA ASN A 212 -1.39 0.36 -15.74
C ASN A 212 -0.20 -0.46 -15.18
N CYS A 213 -0.01 -0.48 -13.86
CA CYS A 213 0.89 -1.43 -13.19
C CYS A 213 0.25 -2.82 -13.13
N ASN A 214 0.07 -3.46 -14.29
CA ASN A 214 -0.70 -4.70 -14.46
C ASN A 214 -0.20 -5.88 -13.60
N SER A 215 1.10 -5.90 -13.27
CA SER A 215 1.70 -6.94 -12.43
C SER A 215 1.51 -6.71 -10.92
N LEU A 216 1.06 -5.53 -10.50
CA LEU A 216 0.88 -5.17 -9.09
C LEU A 216 -0.40 -5.81 -8.53
N LYS A 217 -0.24 -6.96 -7.87
CA LYS A 217 -1.37 -7.77 -7.37
C LYS A 217 -1.87 -7.38 -5.98
N SER A 218 -1.03 -6.70 -5.22
CA SER A 218 -1.33 -6.23 -3.87
C SER A 218 -0.48 -5.01 -3.53
N ILE A 219 -1.03 -4.09 -2.74
CA ILE A 219 -0.30 -2.98 -2.13
C ILE A 219 -0.87 -2.71 -0.75
N SER A 220 0.00 -2.43 0.22
CA SER A 220 -0.42 -1.99 1.55
C SER A 220 -0.38 -0.47 1.61
N LEU A 221 -1.54 0.15 1.81
CA LEU A 221 -1.62 1.60 1.98
C LEU A 221 -1.22 2.01 3.41
N PRO A 222 -0.42 3.07 3.59
CA PRO A 222 0.07 3.48 4.89
C PRO A 222 -1.03 4.09 5.77
N VAL A 223 -0.94 3.89 7.08
CA VAL A 223 -1.97 4.31 8.04
C VAL A 223 -2.08 5.83 8.25
N LEU A 224 -1.13 6.61 7.72
CA LEU A 224 -1.16 8.08 7.72
C LEU A 224 -1.58 8.67 6.37
N LEU A 225 -1.91 7.83 5.38
CA LEU A 225 -2.34 8.25 4.05
C LEU A 225 -3.61 9.09 4.14
N LYS A 226 -3.60 10.28 3.56
CA LYS A 226 -4.68 11.27 3.61
C LYS A 226 -5.44 11.38 2.31
N THR A 227 -4.73 11.36 1.19
CA THR A 227 -5.29 11.61 -0.14
C THR A 227 -4.80 10.57 -1.14
N ILE A 228 -5.72 10.16 -2.02
CA ILE A 228 -5.42 9.30 -3.17
C ILE A 228 -6.02 9.95 -4.42
N GLY A 229 -5.18 10.24 -5.41
CA GLY A 229 -5.55 10.98 -6.61
C GLY A 229 -6.36 10.16 -7.63
N ASP A 230 -6.77 10.84 -8.69
CA ASP A 230 -7.55 10.26 -9.79
C ASP A 230 -6.77 9.14 -10.48
N ALA A 231 -7.43 8.04 -10.83
CA ALA A 231 -6.82 6.90 -11.54
C ALA A 231 -5.55 6.32 -10.89
N ALA A 232 -5.28 6.59 -9.60
CA ALA A 232 -4.01 6.23 -8.97
C ALA A 232 -3.67 4.74 -9.03
N PHE A 233 -4.68 3.86 -9.07
CA PHE A 233 -4.53 2.41 -9.23
C PHE A 233 -5.30 1.86 -10.44
N LYS A 234 -5.65 2.72 -11.42
CA LYS A 234 -6.34 2.30 -12.63
C LYS A 234 -5.52 1.27 -13.40
N GLY A 235 -6.16 0.24 -13.93
CA GLY A 235 -5.52 -0.80 -14.73
C GLY A 235 -4.57 -1.70 -13.94
N THR A 236 -4.55 -1.65 -12.60
CA THR A 236 -3.64 -2.50 -11.82
C THR A 236 -4.14 -3.95 -11.72
N GLY A 237 -3.23 -4.87 -11.39
CA GLY A 237 -3.53 -6.28 -11.13
C GLY A 237 -4.14 -6.56 -9.76
N LEU A 238 -4.58 -5.53 -9.02
CA LEU A 238 -5.05 -5.65 -7.64
C LEU A 238 -6.27 -6.56 -7.54
N ARG A 239 -6.25 -7.48 -6.57
CA ARG A 239 -7.40 -8.35 -6.26
C ARG A 239 -8.36 -7.76 -5.24
N THR A 240 -7.83 -6.89 -4.40
CA THR A 240 -8.54 -6.09 -3.39
C THR A 240 -7.67 -4.89 -3.00
N LEU A 241 -8.24 -3.93 -2.28
CA LEU A 241 -7.52 -2.79 -1.74
C LEU A 241 -8.12 -2.39 -0.39
N ASP A 242 -7.31 -2.41 0.66
CA ASP A 242 -7.69 -1.90 1.98
C ASP A 242 -7.39 -0.40 2.06
N ILE A 243 -8.44 0.43 2.08
CA ILE A 243 -8.31 1.89 2.19
C ILE A 243 -8.27 2.28 3.69
N PRO A 244 -7.20 2.95 4.17
CA PRO A 244 -7.07 3.35 5.56
C PRO A 244 -8.13 4.38 5.98
N LYS A 245 -8.51 4.37 7.26
CA LYS A 245 -9.48 5.35 7.83
C LYS A 245 -8.98 6.79 7.82
N SER A 246 -7.68 7.01 7.66
CA SER A 246 -7.06 8.32 7.56
C SER A 246 -7.33 9.03 6.22
N VAL A 247 -7.76 8.28 5.19
CA VAL A 247 -8.01 8.82 3.86
C VAL A 247 -9.30 9.63 3.88
N PHE A 248 -9.23 10.93 3.57
CA PHE A 248 -10.43 11.79 3.49
C PHE A 248 -10.76 12.23 2.07
N TRP A 249 -9.84 12.00 1.11
CA TRP A 249 -10.05 12.34 -0.30
C TRP A 249 -9.63 11.18 -1.20
N ILE A 250 -10.51 10.83 -2.12
CA ILE A 250 -10.31 9.84 -3.19
C ILE A 250 -10.72 10.50 -4.49
N GLY A 251 -9.86 10.39 -5.51
CA GLY A 251 -10.15 10.84 -6.87
C GLY A 251 -11.10 9.94 -7.65
N ASP A 252 -11.49 10.40 -8.83
CA ASP A 252 -12.25 9.60 -9.79
C ASP A 252 -11.40 8.45 -10.36
N ASP A 253 -12.04 7.45 -10.96
CA ASP A 253 -11.36 6.35 -11.68
C ASP A 253 -10.36 5.51 -10.85
N LEU A 254 -10.36 5.62 -9.50
CA LEU A 254 -9.31 5.09 -8.62
C LEU A 254 -8.87 3.65 -8.96
N LEU A 255 -9.85 2.76 -9.14
CA LEU A 255 -9.67 1.33 -9.44
C LEU A 255 -10.30 0.97 -10.79
N ALA A 256 -10.51 1.94 -11.69
CA ALA A 256 -11.01 1.65 -13.03
C ALA A 256 -10.10 0.62 -13.73
N GLU A 257 -10.67 -0.22 -14.58
CA GLU A 257 -9.98 -1.22 -15.40
C GLU A 257 -9.14 -2.25 -14.59
N CYS A 258 -9.35 -2.37 -13.27
CA CYS A 258 -8.71 -3.39 -12.44
C CYS A 258 -9.35 -4.76 -12.71
N GLN A 259 -8.97 -5.39 -13.81
CA GLN A 259 -9.57 -6.64 -14.29
C GLN A 259 -9.35 -7.84 -13.35
N SER A 260 -8.45 -7.73 -12.36
CA SER A 260 -8.23 -8.77 -11.34
C SER A 260 -8.98 -8.53 -10.03
N LEU A 261 -9.65 -7.38 -9.86
CA LEU A 261 -10.35 -7.01 -8.63
C LEU A 261 -11.55 -7.92 -8.42
N GLU A 262 -11.59 -8.68 -7.31
CA GLU A 262 -12.66 -9.64 -7.04
C GLU A 262 -13.61 -9.16 -5.95
N HIS A 263 -13.08 -8.46 -4.95
CA HIS A 263 -13.84 -7.95 -3.82
C HIS A 263 -13.27 -6.63 -3.31
N ILE A 264 -14.17 -5.75 -2.88
CA ILE A 264 -13.79 -4.48 -2.25
C ILE A 264 -14.73 -4.14 -1.10
N LYS A 265 -14.17 -3.59 -0.03
CA LYS A 265 -14.92 -3.03 1.09
C LYS A 265 -14.69 -1.52 1.15
N ILE A 266 -15.76 -0.75 1.04
CA ILE A 266 -15.70 0.70 1.18
C ILE A 266 -15.68 1.04 2.68
N PRO A 267 -14.62 1.67 3.20
CA PRO A 267 -14.56 1.99 4.62
C PRO A 267 -15.46 3.18 4.95
N ASP A 268 -15.86 3.29 6.21
CA ASP A 268 -16.89 4.21 6.70
C ASP A 268 -16.53 5.70 6.63
N ASN A 269 -15.27 6.03 6.33
CA ASN A 269 -14.79 7.37 6.06
C ASN A 269 -15.04 7.85 4.61
N ILE A 270 -15.47 6.97 3.69
CA ILE A 270 -15.66 7.30 2.28
C ILE A 270 -17.15 7.50 1.98
N ALA A 271 -17.59 8.76 2.03
CA ALA A 271 -19.00 9.11 1.86
C ALA A 271 -19.52 8.95 0.41
N ARG A 272 -18.64 8.82 -0.59
CA ARG A 272 -19.01 8.73 -2.00
C ARG A 272 -18.16 7.69 -2.72
N ILE A 273 -18.80 6.85 -3.52
CA ILE A 273 -18.13 6.13 -4.61
C ILE A 273 -17.99 7.12 -5.75
N THR A 274 -16.75 7.44 -6.14
CA THR A 274 -16.43 8.47 -7.14
C THR A 274 -16.79 8.05 -8.56
N ASP A 275 -16.70 8.97 -9.52
CA ASP A 275 -17.07 8.67 -10.90
C ASP A 275 -16.10 7.64 -11.47
N ARG A 276 -16.63 6.64 -12.18
CA ARG A 276 -15.87 5.54 -12.79
C ARG A 276 -14.96 4.75 -11.84
N MET A 277 -15.15 4.85 -10.51
CA MET A 277 -14.24 4.28 -9.50
C MET A 277 -13.91 2.79 -9.74
N PHE A 278 -14.86 2.00 -10.22
CA PHE A 278 -14.70 0.58 -10.55
C PHE A 278 -15.08 0.27 -12.01
N MET A 279 -15.05 1.26 -12.90
CA MET A 279 -15.38 1.08 -14.31
C MET A 279 -14.57 -0.07 -14.92
N ASN A 280 -15.21 -0.98 -15.65
CA ASN A 280 -14.61 -2.15 -16.31
C ASN A 280 -13.83 -3.12 -15.38
N CYS A 281 -14.16 -3.16 -14.08
CA CYS A 281 -13.68 -4.21 -13.17
C CYS A 281 -14.44 -5.53 -13.42
N SER A 282 -14.16 -6.17 -14.55
CA SER A 282 -14.94 -7.32 -15.05
C SER A 282 -14.93 -8.56 -14.14
N ARG A 283 -14.01 -8.68 -13.18
CA ARG A 283 -13.97 -9.78 -12.19
C ARG A 283 -14.54 -9.41 -10.82
N LEU A 284 -15.03 -8.18 -10.64
CA LEU A 284 -15.57 -7.72 -9.36
C LEU A 284 -16.89 -8.42 -9.06
N LYS A 285 -16.90 -9.25 -8.02
CA LYS A 285 -18.06 -10.06 -7.62
C LYS A 285 -18.78 -9.51 -6.40
N LYS A 286 -18.04 -8.87 -5.50
CA LYS A 286 -18.56 -8.44 -4.20
C LYS A 286 -18.10 -7.03 -3.85
N VAL A 287 -19.07 -6.18 -3.54
CA VAL A 287 -18.85 -4.82 -3.05
C VAL A 287 -19.55 -4.69 -1.70
N GLU A 288 -18.79 -4.40 -0.65
CA GLU A 288 -19.34 -4.11 0.68
C GLU A 288 -19.44 -2.59 0.88
N LEU A 289 -20.68 -2.09 0.93
CA LEU A 289 -20.99 -0.69 1.22
C LEU A 289 -21.33 -0.52 2.71
N HIS A 290 -21.14 0.68 3.24
CA HIS A 290 -21.49 1.01 4.62
C HIS A 290 -22.72 1.93 4.69
N GLU A 291 -23.44 1.89 5.81
CA GLU A 291 -24.70 2.62 6.08
C GLU A 291 -24.61 4.15 6.07
N LYS A 292 -23.42 4.73 5.83
CA LYS A 292 -23.22 6.19 5.77
C LYS A 292 -22.88 6.67 4.35
N LEU A 293 -22.90 5.77 3.38
CA LEU A 293 -22.59 6.11 1.99
C LEU A 293 -23.69 7.04 1.45
N ASN A 294 -23.30 8.19 0.93
CA ASN A 294 -24.23 9.22 0.49
C ASN A 294 -24.49 9.17 -1.03
N SER A 295 -23.50 8.80 -1.84
CA SER A 295 -23.64 8.82 -3.30
C SER A 295 -22.79 7.79 -4.02
N ILE A 296 -23.28 7.39 -5.19
CA ILE A 296 -22.60 6.54 -6.18
C ILE A 296 -22.42 7.35 -7.46
N GLY A 297 -21.19 7.47 -7.93
CA GLY A 297 -20.82 8.31 -9.08
C GLY A 297 -21.32 7.81 -10.44
N GLU A 298 -21.13 8.65 -11.45
CA GLU A 298 -21.38 8.30 -12.85
C GLU A 298 -20.49 7.13 -13.27
N ARG A 299 -21.08 6.12 -13.92
CA ARG A 299 -20.35 4.92 -14.41
C ARG A 299 -19.52 4.19 -13.34
N ALA A 300 -19.84 4.36 -12.06
CA ALA A 300 -19.07 3.81 -10.95
C ALA A 300 -18.80 2.30 -11.06
N PHE A 301 -19.78 1.52 -11.52
CA PHE A 301 -19.68 0.07 -11.77
C PHE A 301 -19.98 -0.28 -13.24
N PHE A 302 -19.76 0.67 -14.16
CA PHE A 302 -19.96 0.42 -15.59
C PHE A 302 -19.09 -0.75 -16.04
N GLY A 303 -19.64 -1.74 -16.75
CA GLY A 303 -18.89 -2.89 -17.25
C GLY A 303 -18.41 -3.88 -16.18
N CYS A 304 -18.92 -3.81 -14.94
CA CYS A 304 -18.68 -4.82 -13.91
C CYS A 304 -19.50 -6.10 -14.18
N SER A 305 -19.13 -6.84 -15.22
CA SER A 305 -19.92 -7.95 -15.76
C SER A 305 -20.04 -9.17 -14.84
N ASN A 306 -19.22 -9.31 -13.79
CA ASN A 306 -19.33 -10.42 -12.82
C ASN A 306 -19.89 -9.99 -11.46
N LEU A 307 -20.43 -8.77 -11.36
CA LEU A 307 -21.08 -8.32 -10.12
C LEU A 307 -22.46 -8.95 -10.05
N ASP A 308 -22.66 -9.90 -9.14
CA ASP A 308 -23.91 -10.66 -9.02
C ASP A 308 -25.03 -9.83 -8.37
N PHE A 309 -24.69 -9.12 -7.30
CA PHE A 309 -25.62 -8.23 -6.61
C PHE A 309 -24.88 -7.13 -5.86
N ILE A 310 -25.60 -6.07 -5.51
CA ILE A 310 -25.11 -5.04 -4.60
C ILE A 310 -26.22 -4.59 -3.66
N ILE A 311 -25.90 -4.42 -2.38
CA ILE A 311 -26.81 -3.88 -1.38
C ILE A 311 -26.55 -2.38 -1.28
N ILE A 312 -27.52 -1.56 -1.68
CA ILE A 312 -27.39 -0.10 -1.62
C ILE A 312 -28.10 0.41 -0.36
N PRO A 313 -27.39 1.06 0.58
CA PRO A 313 -27.99 1.53 1.82
C PRO A 313 -28.90 2.74 1.61
N ASP A 314 -29.88 2.93 2.51
CA ASP A 314 -30.88 4.01 2.43
C ASP A 314 -30.29 5.41 2.56
N SER A 315 -29.06 5.51 3.07
CA SER A 315 -28.31 6.76 3.13
C SER A 315 -27.94 7.32 1.75
N VAL A 316 -27.98 6.50 0.69
CA VAL A 316 -27.66 6.94 -0.67
C VAL A 316 -28.78 7.84 -1.22
N GLN A 317 -28.42 9.06 -1.57
CA GLN A 317 -29.33 10.09 -2.11
C GLN A 317 -29.04 10.44 -3.57
N GLN A 318 -27.98 9.86 -4.16
CA GLN A 318 -27.61 10.10 -5.54
C GLN A 318 -26.91 8.87 -6.12
N ILE A 319 -27.34 8.47 -7.32
CA ILE A 319 -26.70 7.44 -8.15
C ILE A 319 -26.53 8.03 -9.54
N GLY A 320 -25.29 8.05 -10.03
CA GLY A 320 -24.91 8.65 -11.29
C GLY A 320 -25.46 7.92 -12.51
N GLN A 321 -25.39 8.58 -13.67
CA GLN A 321 -25.79 7.98 -14.93
C GLN A 321 -24.92 6.75 -15.26
N ASP A 322 -25.54 5.72 -15.85
CA ASP A 322 -24.87 4.49 -16.27
C ASP A 322 -24.08 3.75 -15.18
N ALA A 323 -24.38 4.00 -13.90
CA ALA A 323 -23.62 3.47 -12.77
C ALA A 323 -23.51 1.94 -12.78
N PHE A 324 -24.54 1.24 -13.28
CA PHE A 324 -24.59 -0.22 -13.38
C PHE A 324 -24.79 -0.71 -14.83
N THR A 325 -24.51 0.12 -15.84
CA THR A 325 -24.63 -0.32 -17.24
C THR A 325 -23.51 -1.32 -17.55
N GLY A 326 -23.83 -2.44 -18.21
CA GLY A 326 -22.85 -3.48 -18.56
C GLY A 326 -22.54 -4.48 -17.44
N THR A 327 -23.35 -4.52 -16.38
CA THR A 327 -23.43 -5.68 -15.47
C THR A 327 -24.11 -6.87 -16.15
N ASP A 328 -24.00 -8.07 -15.57
CA ASP A 328 -24.68 -9.28 -16.07
C ASP A 328 -26.22 -9.11 -16.07
N ASP A 329 -26.90 -9.86 -16.95
CA ASP A 329 -28.37 -9.87 -17.01
C ASP A 329 -29.02 -10.34 -15.70
N MET A 330 -28.32 -11.16 -14.90
CA MET A 330 -28.76 -11.65 -13.59
C MET A 330 -28.40 -10.73 -12.43
N PHE A 331 -27.72 -9.60 -12.69
CA PHE A 331 -27.38 -8.62 -11.66
C PHE A 331 -28.62 -8.07 -10.96
N ILE A 332 -28.59 -8.01 -9.62
CA ILE A 332 -29.69 -7.50 -8.80
C ILE A 332 -29.20 -6.42 -7.83
N VAL A 333 -29.89 -5.29 -7.80
CA VAL A 333 -29.75 -4.30 -6.72
C VAL A 333 -30.68 -4.68 -5.56
N GLN A 334 -30.13 -4.83 -4.35
CA GLN A 334 -30.91 -4.97 -3.12
C GLN A 334 -31.05 -3.61 -2.44
N CYS A 335 -32.28 -3.20 -2.14
CA CYS A 335 -32.57 -1.88 -1.55
C CYS A 335 -33.91 -1.86 -0.80
N SER A 336 -34.11 -0.92 0.11
CA SER A 336 -35.38 -0.76 0.83
C SER A 336 -36.47 -0.14 -0.06
N PHE A 337 -37.73 -0.39 0.29
CA PHE A 337 -38.89 0.25 -0.34
C PHE A 337 -38.87 1.78 -0.16
N GLY A 338 -39.10 2.52 -1.25
CA GLY A 338 -39.10 3.97 -1.27
C GLY A 338 -37.71 4.62 -1.34
N SER A 339 -36.63 3.83 -1.25
CA SER A 339 -35.24 4.32 -1.30
C SER A 339 -34.92 4.99 -2.64
N PHE A 340 -33.86 5.83 -2.66
CA PHE A 340 -33.35 6.39 -3.91
C PHE A 340 -32.90 5.30 -4.89
N ALA A 341 -32.32 4.22 -4.35
CA ALA A 341 -31.88 3.06 -5.13
C ALA A 341 -33.05 2.38 -5.87
N GLU A 342 -34.20 2.20 -5.20
CA GLU A 342 -35.40 1.65 -5.85
C GLU A 342 -35.86 2.55 -7.01
N GLN A 343 -35.95 3.86 -6.78
CA GLN A 343 -36.37 4.83 -7.79
C GLN A 343 -35.42 4.83 -9.00
N TYR A 344 -34.11 4.79 -8.74
CA TYR A 344 -33.09 4.67 -9.77
C TYR A 344 -33.24 3.40 -10.60
N CYS A 345 -33.46 2.25 -9.94
CA CYS A 345 -33.63 0.97 -10.64
C CYS A 345 -34.88 0.98 -11.52
N ARG A 346 -36.01 1.50 -11.02
CA ARG A 346 -37.25 1.64 -11.80
C ARG A 346 -37.05 2.53 -13.03
N LYS A 347 -36.39 3.68 -12.87
CA LYS A 347 -36.13 4.63 -13.96
C LYS A 347 -35.24 4.03 -15.06
N ASN A 348 -34.20 3.29 -14.67
CA ASN A 348 -33.20 2.76 -15.59
C ASN A 348 -33.47 1.29 -16.00
N LYS A 349 -34.60 0.71 -15.59
CA LYS A 349 -34.99 -0.69 -15.88
C LYS A 349 -33.97 -1.73 -15.39
N ILE A 350 -33.33 -1.46 -14.24
CA ILE A 350 -32.41 -2.39 -13.57
C ILE A 350 -33.21 -3.32 -12.66
N LYS A 351 -32.85 -4.61 -12.62
CA LYS A 351 -33.47 -5.59 -11.72
C LYS A 351 -33.13 -5.26 -10.27
N TYR A 352 -34.12 -5.30 -9.40
CA TYR A 352 -33.94 -5.06 -7.98
C TYR A 352 -34.78 -5.99 -7.11
N GLN A 353 -34.36 -6.17 -5.87
CA GLN A 353 -35.05 -6.94 -4.84
C GLN A 353 -35.19 -6.06 -3.59
N LEU A 354 -36.39 -6.05 -3.02
CA LEU A 354 -36.64 -5.38 -1.75
C LEU A 354 -36.16 -6.25 -0.58
N VAL A 355 -35.44 -5.66 0.36
CA VAL A 355 -34.88 -6.33 1.55
C VAL A 355 -35.22 -5.63 2.85
#